data_AF-A0A918HEC9-F1
#
_entry.id   AF-A0A918HEC9-F1
#
_cell.length_a   1.000
_cell.length_b   1.000
_cell.length_c   1.000
_cell.angle_alpha   90.00
_cell.angle_beta   90.00
_cell.angle_gamma   90.00
#
_symmetry.space_group_name_H-M   'P 1'
#
loop_
_entity.id
_entity.type
_entity.pdbx_description
1 polymer ?
#
loop_
_entity_poly.entity_id
_entity_poly.type
_entity_poly.pdbx_seq_one_letter_code
_entity_poly.pdbx_strand_id
1 'polypeptide(L)'
;MGRLPGLLAAPRLLRHYGATAVGLQADDEMVFDAPDPRVRAACDAVRQGRYAPAEELLAATRREADWDDRTEAARALADVLLAGPGQLEDWSARKPGDRDLALVRAEAAVARAWSVRTGARASEVSAEQFAGFHALLADAVPVLEEAVALNQGDPTPWAAVLAHDTGAAASREDFEEHLANALSIDPHNWVAHARAVQFLAAKWYGSHEEMFAYAESVAAASPEGHRLRGLPVVALSELILDEKLDGDAATKYGPIGKDRVDAAIAAARALSTAHPAGDPHVAGVRNHLAWAMIRDGRPAGEILDVFRAVGRHVTAFPWAYLGGLPAFLEYRNGVRAQVAQNTPFFGGTVTPPEAAVTATAADAGGARRELALVPATVAQVAEAVLLTGVAYRMAPLSGTGITLVETAPSQEPDIGGRGGRRGLRRALLGEGDLVRLARSFTTGEPWPVLVVSRYVDRYGLSLVRDRKVLATHLWQGPEGIPAQQEAAETAALLSSAFAKADERLVTAALRDPGTDRAPLDAALAALGLPTLPAEYGEGYEILAGVPKARVVAKRSLRAALRESLRDDPADSSRELPPLGL
;
A
#
# COMPACT_ATOMS: atom_id res chain seq x y z
N MET A 1 34.97 -29.91 8.00
CA MET A 1 34.87 -28.45 7.76
C MET A 1 33.40 -28.05 7.85
N GLY A 2 32.95 -27.63 9.03
CA GLY A 2 31.57 -27.21 9.26
C GLY A 2 31.29 -25.87 8.58
N ARG A 3 30.25 -25.81 7.74
CA ARG A 3 29.77 -24.56 7.14
C ARG A 3 29.20 -23.70 8.24
N LEU A 4 29.87 -22.60 8.59
CA LEU A 4 29.31 -21.52 9.42
C LEU A 4 28.14 -20.89 8.64
N PRO A 5 26.86 -21.13 9.01
CA PRO A 5 25.71 -20.71 8.20
C PRO A 5 25.56 -19.18 8.13
N GLY A 6 26.21 -18.44 9.02
CA GLY A 6 26.06 -16.98 9.16
C GLY A 6 27.06 -16.12 8.38
N LEU A 7 28.25 -16.62 8.00
CA LEU A 7 29.31 -15.78 7.42
C LEU A 7 28.93 -15.14 6.07
N LEU A 8 28.03 -15.78 5.32
CA LEU A 8 27.59 -15.29 4.01
C LEU A 8 26.19 -14.64 4.05
N ALA A 9 25.53 -14.56 5.21
CA ALA A 9 24.17 -14.01 5.29
C ALA A 9 24.13 -12.52 4.87
N ALA A 10 25.02 -11.69 5.42
CA ALA A 10 25.11 -10.27 5.06
C ALA A 10 25.54 -10.04 3.59
N PRO A 11 26.59 -10.72 3.06
CA PRO A 11 26.92 -10.64 1.64
C PRO A 11 25.79 -11.09 0.70
N ARG A 12 25.04 -12.15 1.05
CA ARG A 12 23.88 -12.62 0.26
C ARG A 12 22.74 -11.62 0.30
N LEU A 13 22.45 -11.05 1.47
CA LEU A 13 21.48 -9.99 1.63
C LEU A 13 21.83 -8.81 0.70
N LEU A 14 23.03 -8.25 0.81
CA LEU A 14 23.47 -7.12 -0.02
C LEU A 14 23.38 -7.41 -1.52
N ARG A 15 23.74 -8.64 -1.94
CA ARG A 15 23.72 -9.05 -3.35
C ARG A 15 22.32 -9.27 -3.90
N HIS A 16 21.44 -9.92 -3.14
CA HIS A 16 20.17 -10.44 -3.66
C HIS A 16 18.94 -9.62 -3.24
N TYR A 17 19.04 -8.74 -2.25
CA TYR A 17 17.89 -7.99 -1.71
C TYR A 17 17.19 -7.14 -2.76
N GLY A 18 17.93 -6.47 -3.66
CA GLY A 18 17.33 -5.71 -4.76
C GLY A 18 16.46 -6.58 -5.68
N ALA A 19 16.90 -7.80 -6.00
CA ALA A 19 16.16 -8.72 -6.86
C ALA A 19 14.85 -9.23 -6.22
N THR A 20 14.73 -9.20 -4.89
CA THR A 20 13.48 -9.55 -4.20
C THR A 20 12.37 -8.53 -4.40
N ALA A 21 12.70 -7.29 -4.79
CA ALA A 21 11.72 -6.24 -5.06
C ALA A 21 10.93 -6.46 -6.35
N VAL A 22 11.41 -7.33 -7.25
CA VAL A 22 10.76 -7.55 -8.55
C VAL A 22 9.34 -8.07 -8.35
N GLY A 23 8.36 -7.35 -8.90
CA GLY A 23 6.93 -7.65 -8.81
C GLY A 23 6.24 -7.20 -7.53
N LEU A 24 6.92 -6.47 -6.65
CA LEU A 24 6.30 -5.80 -5.51
C LEU A 24 5.93 -4.37 -5.88
N GLN A 25 4.79 -3.91 -5.36
CA GLN A 25 4.41 -2.50 -5.38
C GLN A 25 5.30 -1.69 -4.42
N ALA A 26 5.65 -0.45 -4.80
CA ALA A 26 6.50 0.40 -3.98
C ALA A 26 5.85 0.72 -2.62
N ASP A 27 6.66 0.86 -1.56
CA ASP A 27 6.19 1.10 -0.19
C ASP A 27 5.26 2.33 -0.11
N ASP A 28 5.57 3.37 -0.87
CA ASP A 28 4.85 4.65 -0.95
C ASP A 28 3.64 4.64 -1.88
N GLU A 29 3.35 3.52 -2.55
CA GLU A 29 2.13 3.30 -3.35
C GLU A 29 1.13 2.39 -2.62
N MET A 30 1.52 1.81 -1.48
CA MET A 30 0.64 0.99 -0.66
C MET A 30 -0.38 1.88 0.06
N VAL A 31 -1.64 1.48 0.00
CA VAL A 31 -2.73 2.14 0.71
C VAL A 31 -3.53 1.09 1.46
N PHE A 32 -3.91 1.42 2.70
CA PHE A 32 -4.73 0.58 3.56
C PHE A 32 -6.19 0.68 3.12
N ASP A 33 -6.86 -0.47 2.95
CA ASP A 33 -8.24 -0.59 2.47
C ASP A 33 -8.54 0.40 1.34
N ALA A 34 -7.65 0.46 0.34
CA ALA A 34 -7.70 1.48 -0.71
C ALA A 34 -9.08 1.45 -1.40
N PRO A 35 -9.96 2.46 -1.15
CA PRO A 35 -11.31 2.41 -1.65
C PRO A 35 -11.30 2.48 -3.18
N ASP A 36 -12.31 1.87 -3.80
CA ASP A 36 -12.61 2.06 -5.22
C ASP A 36 -12.61 3.57 -5.55
N PRO A 37 -12.08 4.00 -6.71
CA PRO A 37 -12.03 5.43 -7.06
C PRO A 37 -13.40 6.14 -6.99
N ARG A 38 -14.51 5.44 -7.26
CA ARG A 38 -15.87 5.99 -7.10
C ARG A 38 -16.22 6.21 -5.63
N VAL A 39 -15.90 5.24 -4.77
CA VAL A 39 -16.07 5.34 -3.31
C VAL A 39 -15.23 6.48 -2.74
N ARG A 40 -13.97 6.61 -3.17
CA ARG A 40 -13.08 7.71 -2.79
C ARG A 40 -13.67 9.07 -3.17
N ALA A 41 -14.09 9.22 -4.43
CA ALA A 41 -14.66 10.47 -4.92
C ALA A 41 -15.95 10.84 -4.17
N ALA A 42 -16.80 9.86 -3.84
CA ALA A 42 -17.98 10.07 -3.01
C ALA A 42 -17.61 10.53 -1.59
N CYS A 43 -16.64 9.87 -0.95
CA CYS A 43 -16.12 10.26 0.36
C CYS A 43 -15.57 11.69 0.37
N ASP A 44 -14.77 12.06 -0.64
CA ASP A 44 -14.22 13.41 -0.78
C ASP A 44 -15.32 14.47 -0.95
N ALA A 45 -16.40 14.14 -1.67
CA ALA A 45 -17.55 15.02 -1.81
C ALA A 45 -18.31 15.18 -0.48
N VAL A 46 -18.52 14.10 0.26
CA VAL A 46 -19.18 14.12 1.59
C VAL A 46 -18.39 14.95 2.58
N ARG A 47 -17.05 14.83 2.61
CA ARG A 47 -16.18 15.69 3.45
C ARG A 47 -16.40 17.18 3.18
N GLN A 48 -16.79 17.55 1.96
CA GLN A 48 -17.09 18.92 1.55
C GLN A 48 -18.57 19.31 1.72
N GLY A 49 -19.39 18.48 2.37
CA GLY A 49 -20.84 18.70 2.53
C GLY A 49 -21.65 18.51 1.25
N ARG A 50 -21.09 17.81 0.25
CA ARG A 50 -21.75 17.49 -1.03
C ARG A 50 -22.14 16.02 -1.07
N TYR A 51 -23.41 15.73 -0.78
CA TYR A 51 -23.91 14.36 -0.64
C TYR A 51 -24.32 13.67 -1.94
N ALA A 52 -24.64 14.42 -3.00
CA ALA A 52 -25.16 13.85 -4.26
C ALA A 52 -24.28 12.71 -4.85
N PRO A 53 -22.92 12.80 -4.88
CA PRO A 53 -22.11 11.70 -5.37
C PRO A 53 -22.21 10.41 -4.56
N ALA A 54 -22.38 10.50 -3.23
CA ALA A 54 -22.58 9.33 -2.38
C ALA A 54 -23.96 8.71 -2.59
N GLU A 55 -25.00 9.55 -2.77
CA GLU A 55 -26.34 9.09 -3.09
C GLU A 55 -26.40 8.36 -4.44
N GLU A 56 -25.76 8.93 -5.47
CA GLU A 56 -25.66 8.31 -6.79
C GLU A 56 -24.94 6.97 -6.75
N LEU A 57 -23.83 6.89 -6.00
CA LEU A 57 -23.06 5.66 -5.81
C LEU A 57 -23.88 4.57 -5.12
N LEU A 58 -24.48 4.85 -3.97
CA LEU A 58 -25.28 3.88 -3.23
C LEU A 58 -26.52 3.43 -4.02
N ALA A 59 -27.16 4.35 -4.74
CA ALA A 59 -28.29 4.00 -5.60
C ALA A 59 -27.88 3.16 -6.82
N ALA A 60 -26.68 3.35 -7.37
CA ALA A 60 -26.14 2.54 -8.46
C ALA A 60 -25.86 1.11 -7.98
N THR A 61 -25.07 0.93 -6.92
CA THR A 61 -24.71 -0.39 -6.40
C THR A 61 -25.93 -1.19 -5.97
N ARG A 62 -26.95 -0.53 -5.38
CA ARG A 62 -28.24 -1.17 -5.07
C ARG A 62 -29.01 -1.64 -6.30
N ARG A 63 -29.06 -0.82 -7.37
CA ARG A 63 -29.78 -1.20 -8.61
C ARG A 63 -29.11 -2.35 -9.34
N GLU A 64 -27.78 -2.42 -9.25
CA GLU A 64 -26.96 -3.44 -9.89
C GLU A 64 -26.85 -4.72 -9.04
N ALA A 65 -27.36 -4.69 -7.80
CA ALA A 65 -27.17 -5.75 -6.81
C ALA A 65 -25.69 -6.07 -6.56
N ASP A 66 -24.84 -5.05 -6.66
CA ASP A 66 -23.41 -5.15 -6.35
C ASP A 66 -23.20 -4.95 -4.85
N TRP A 67 -23.48 -6.01 -4.10
CA TRP A 67 -23.47 -5.99 -2.63
C TRP A 67 -22.09 -5.78 -2.03
N ASP A 68 -21.04 -6.13 -2.77
CA ASP A 68 -19.67 -5.92 -2.34
C ASP A 68 -19.31 -4.44 -2.36
N ASP A 69 -19.46 -3.80 -3.53
CA ASP A 69 -19.21 -2.38 -3.69
C ASP A 69 -20.14 -1.55 -2.80
N ARG A 70 -21.39 -2.01 -2.61
CA ARG A 70 -22.33 -1.36 -1.70
C ARG A 70 -21.88 -1.40 -0.26
N THR A 71 -21.39 -2.55 0.21
CA THR A 71 -20.90 -2.70 1.59
C THR A 71 -19.64 -1.87 1.82
N GLU A 72 -18.71 -1.87 0.84
CA GLU A 72 -17.52 -1.02 0.88
C GLU A 72 -17.90 0.48 0.92
N ALA A 73 -18.78 0.91 0.03
CA ALA A 73 -19.25 2.29 -0.04
C ALA A 73 -19.91 2.73 1.27
N ALA A 74 -20.84 1.93 1.81
CA ALA A 74 -21.56 2.26 3.03
C ALA A 74 -20.62 2.41 4.23
N ARG A 75 -19.65 1.48 4.37
CA ARG A 75 -18.65 1.53 5.45
C ARG A 75 -17.70 2.73 5.31
N ALA A 76 -17.17 2.98 4.11
CA ALA A 76 -16.27 4.10 3.89
C ALA A 76 -16.98 5.45 4.14
N LEU A 77 -18.24 5.58 3.73
CA LEU A 77 -19.05 6.78 4.00
C LEU A 77 -19.35 6.94 5.49
N ALA A 78 -19.63 5.83 6.19
CA ALA A 78 -19.84 5.84 7.64
C ALA A 78 -18.59 6.34 8.39
N ASP A 79 -17.40 5.86 8.02
CA ASP A 79 -16.13 6.29 8.62
C ASP A 79 -15.88 7.79 8.41
N VAL A 80 -16.15 8.31 7.20
CA VAL A 80 -16.05 9.75 6.90
C VAL A 80 -17.00 10.57 7.76
N LEU A 81 -18.25 10.13 7.89
CA LEU A 81 -19.27 10.85 8.65
C LEU A 81 -18.99 10.83 10.15
N LEU A 82 -18.41 9.75 10.68
CA LEU A 82 -17.97 9.69 12.08
C LEU A 82 -16.82 10.66 12.37
N ALA A 83 -15.95 10.91 11.39
CA ALA A 83 -14.86 11.86 11.50
C ALA A 83 -15.30 13.33 11.32
N GLY A 84 -16.47 13.58 10.72
CA GLY A 84 -17.01 14.91 10.40
C GLY A 84 -18.16 15.33 11.31
N PRO A 85 -17.92 16.14 12.38
CA PRO A 85 -18.97 16.55 13.30
C PRO A 85 -20.13 17.28 12.60
N GLY A 86 -21.36 16.87 12.85
CA GLY A 86 -22.56 17.52 12.30
C GLY A 86 -22.91 17.13 10.85
N GLN A 87 -22.03 16.41 10.15
CA GLN A 87 -22.27 16.06 8.73
C GLN A 87 -23.36 15.00 8.58
N LEU A 88 -23.45 14.05 9.51
CA LEU A 88 -24.48 13.03 9.48
C LEU A 88 -25.86 13.65 9.76
N GLU A 89 -25.93 14.59 10.69
CA GLU A 89 -27.13 15.35 11.00
C GLU A 89 -27.56 16.24 9.84
N ASP A 90 -26.63 16.94 9.17
CA ASP A 90 -26.93 17.76 7.97
C ASP A 90 -27.48 16.89 6.83
N TRP A 91 -26.84 15.75 6.53
CA TRP A 91 -27.35 14.85 5.48
C TRP A 91 -28.74 14.31 5.84
N SER A 92 -28.92 13.88 7.10
CA SER A 92 -30.21 13.37 7.59
C SER A 92 -31.33 14.41 7.52
N ALA A 93 -31.03 15.68 7.81
CA ALA A 93 -31.99 16.77 7.71
C ALA A 93 -32.43 17.05 6.26
N ARG A 94 -31.55 16.81 5.28
CA ARG A 94 -31.86 17.02 3.84
C ARG A 94 -32.69 15.90 3.23
N LYS A 95 -32.55 14.68 3.75
CA LYS A 95 -33.25 13.47 3.24
C LYS A 95 -33.75 12.57 4.38
N PRO A 96 -34.77 12.99 5.13
CA PRO A 96 -35.38 12.13 6.14
C PRO A 96 -36.01 10.89 5.49
N GLY A 97 -35.74 9.70 6.03
CA GLY A 97 -36.32 8.44 5.57
C GLY A 97 -35.71 7.86 4.28
N ASP A 98 -34.57 8.36 3.82
CA ASP A 98 -33.84 7.77 2.71
C ASP A 98 -33.21 6.43 3.11
N ARG A 99 -33.44 5.39 2.30
CA ARG A 99 -32.99 4.02 2.59
C ARG A 99 -31.48 3.83 2.51
N ASP A 100 -30.83 4.54 1.59
CA ASP A 100 -29.39 4.41 1.39
C ASP A 100 -28.66 5.15 2.53
N LEU A 101 -29.20 6.29 2.98
CA LEU A 101 -28.71 6.96 4.18
C LEU A 101 -28.97 6.17 5.47
N ALA A 102 -30.11 5.48 5.59
CA ALA A 102 -30.39 4.62 6.74
C ALA A 102 -29.35 3.51 6.88
N LEU A 103 -28.91 2.92 5.77
CA LEU A 103 -27.81 1.95 5.75
C LEU A 103 -26.50 2.57 6.27
N VAL A 104 -26.11 3.75 5.76
CA VAL A 104 -24.87 4.44 6.21
C VAL A 104 -24.95 4.80 7.69
N ARG A 105 -26.12 5.19 8.20
CA ARG A 105 -26.36 5.47 9.62
C ARG A 105 -26.19 4.22 10.49
N ALA A 106 -26.70 3.08 10.04
CA ALA A 106 -26.53 1.81 10.74
C ALA A 106 -25.05 1.40 10.83
N GLU A 107 -24.32 1.48 9.72
CA GLU A 107 -22.88 1.23 9.70
C GLU A 107 -22.12 2.20 10.63
N ALA A 108 -22.44 3.49 10.61
CA ALA A 108 -21.82 4.49 11.48
C ALA A 108 -22.12 4.24 12.97
N ALA A 109 -23.35 3.84 13.31
CA ALA A 109 -23.72 3.54 14.70
C ALA A 109 -22.93 2.35 15.25
N VAL A 110 -22.81 1.28 14.46
CA VAL A 110 -22.03 0.09 14.83
C VAL A 110 -20.54 0.44 14.88
N ALA A 111 -19.98 1.08 13.85
CA ALA A 111 -18.58 1.48 13.82
C ALA A 111 -18.20 2.39 15.00
N ARG A 112 -19.09 3.32 15.39
CA ARG A 112 -18.91 4.15 16.59
C ARG A 112 -18.78 3.31 17.85
N ALA A 113 -19.64 2.31 18.06
CA ALA A 113 -19.53 1.41 19.20
C ALA A 113 -18.17 0.68 19.19
N TRP A 114 -17.82 0.06 18.06
CA TRP A 114 -16.56 -0.68 17.92
C TRP A 114 -15.30 0.19 18.10
N SER A 115 -15.38 1.49 17.77
CA SER A 115 -14.29 2.44 18.01
C SER A 115 -13.99 2.66 19.51
N VAL A 116 -15.01 2.63 20.37
CA VAL A 116 -14.86 2.78 21.84
C VAL A 116 -14.21 1.57 22.48
N ARG A 117 -14.59 0.37 22.01
CA ARG A 117 -13.96 -0.89 22.46
C ARG A 117 -12.50 -0.97 22.03
N THR A 118 -12.15 -0.29 20.93
CA THR A 118 -10.90 -0.44 20.18
C THR A 118 -10.72 -1.87 19.63
N GLY A 119 -9.81 -2.05 18.68
CA GLY A 119 -9.45 -3.40 18.18
C GLY A 119 -8.71 -4.27 19.19
N ALA A 120 -8.45 -3.78 20.40
CA ALA A 120 -7.68 -4.48 21.43
C ALA A 120 -8.39 -5.74 21.95
N ARG A 121 -7.64 -6.66 22.59
CA ARG A 121 -8.21 -7.86 23.20
C ARG A 121 -9.15 -7.46 24.35
N ALA A 122 -10.14 -8.30 24.66
CA ALA A 122 -11.07 -8.02 25.77
C ALA A 122 -10.36 -7.75 27.11
N SER A 123 -9.20 -8.37 27.34
CA SER A 123 -8.34 -8.14 28.51
C SER A 123 -7.67 -6.77 28.58
N GLU A 124 -7.71 -6.00 27.49
CA GLU A 124 -7.04 -4.70 27.32
C GLU A 124 -8.05 -3.53 27.32
N VAL A 125 -9.35 -3.82 27.46
CA VAL A 125 -10.43 -2.84 27.46
C VAL A 125 -10.90 -2.59 28.89
N SER A 126 -10.96 -1.32 29.30
CA SER A 126 -11.42 -0.94 30.64
C SER A 126 -12.92 -1.20 30.83
N ALA A 127 -13.36 -1.36 32.09
CA ALA A 127 -14.78 -1.54 32.41
C ALA A 127 -15.66 -0.37 31.93
N GLU A 128 -15.13 0.86 31.93
CA GLU A 128 -15.81 2.05 31.43
C GLU A 128 -15.98 2.02 29.91
N GLN A 129 -14.95 1.60 29.17
CA GLN A 129 -15.04 1.39 27.71
C GLN A 129 -16.02 0.28 27.36
N PHE A 130 -16.07 -0.81 28.14
CA PHE A 130 -17.08 -1.86 27.97
C PHE A 130 -18.50 -1.35 28.20
N ALA A 131 -18.73 -0.58 29.26
CA ALA A 131 -20.05 0.00 29.53
C ALA A 131 -20.48 0.96 28.41
N GLY A 132 -19.56 1.82 27.94
CA GLY A 132 -19.81 2.71 26.80
C GLY A 132 -20.08 1.97 25.50
N PHE A 133 -19.35 0.88 25.24
CA PHE A 133 -19.56 0.01 24.07
C PHE A 133 -20.96 -0.60 24.06
N HIS A 134 -21.39 -1.22 25.16
CA HIS A 134 -22.72 -1.83 25.25
C HIS A 134 -23.84 -0.80 25.18
N ALA A 135 -23.67 0.38 25.78
CA ALA A 135 -24.64 1.47 25.66
C ALA A 135 -24.82 1.92 24.20
N LEU A 136 -23.71 2.11 23.47
CA LEU A 136 -23.77 2.49 22.05
C LEU A 136 -24.40 1.39 21.17
N LEU A 137 -24.16 0.11 21.47
CA LEU A 137 -24.82 -0.98 20.76
C LEU A 137 -26.32 -1.02 21.05
N ALA A 138 -26.76 -0.76 22.29
CA ALA A 138 -28.18 -0.64 22.61
C ALA A 138 -28.84 0.52 21.84
N ASP A 139 -28.15 1.67 21.75
CA ASP A 139 -28.62 2.83 20.99
C ASP A 139 -28.66 2.59 19.47
N ALA A 140 -27.85 1.65 18.96
CA ALA A 140 -27.80 1.31 17.53
C ALA A 140 -29.00 0.47 17.05
N VAL A 141 -29.67 -0.27 17.94
CA VAL A 141 -30.79 -1.18 17.61
C VAL A 141 -31.86 -0.51 16.73
N PRO A 142 -32.48 0.63 17.11
CA PRO A 142 -33.53 1.24 16.29
C PRO A 142 -33.04 1.68 14.90
N VAL A 143 -31.76 2.05 14.77
CA VAL A 143 -31.16 2.46 13.49
C VAL A 143 -30.91 1.25 12.58
N LEU A 144 -30.52 0.12 13.17
CA LEU A 144 -30.35 -1.16 12.47
C LEU A 144 -31.70 -1.69 11.97
N GLU A 145 -32.72 -1.69 12.83
CA GLU A 145 -34.09 -2.08 12.47
C GLU A 145 -34.65 -1.22 11.34
N GLU A 146 -34.45 0.11 11.41
CA GLU A 146 -34.83 1.04 10.34
C GLU A 146 -34.12 0.71 9.02
N ALA A 147 -32.80 0.48 9.05
CA ALA A 147 -32.01 0.16 7.87
C ALA A 147 -32.47 -1.14 7.20
N VAL A 148 -32.74 -2.20 7.97
CA VAL A 148 -33.28 -3.47 7.47
C VAL A 148 -34.68 -3.27 6.89
N ALA A 149 -35.56 -2.55 7.60
CA ALA A 149 -36.94 -2.33 7.16
C ALA A 149 -37.03 -1.53 5.85
N LEU A 150 -36.15 -0.53 5.66
CA LEU A 150 -36.12 0.32 4.46
C LEU A 150 -35.43 -0.34 3.26
N ASN A 151 -34.57 -1.33 3.48
CA ASN A 151 -33.76 -2.01 2.45
C ASN A 151 -34.11 -3.51 2.33
N GLN A 152 -35.39 -3.83 2.14
CA GLN A 152 -35.82 -5.21 1.87
C GLN A 152 -35.20 -5.73 0.56
N GLY A 153 -34.64 -6.94 0.61
CA GLY A 153 -33.96 -7.57 -0.54
C GLY A 153 -32.51 -7.12 -0.74
N ASP A 154 -31.93 -6.42 0.23
CA ASP A 154 -30.54 -6.00 0.29
C ASP A 154 -29.85 -6.72 1.45
N PRO A 155 -28.76 -7.48 1.23
CA PRO A 155 -28.05 -8.18 2.30
C PRO A 155 -27.16 -7.23 3.13
N THR A 156 -26.84 -6.02 2.63
CA THR A 156 -25.85 -5.14 3.26
C THR A 156 -26.21 -4.68 4.67
N PRO A 157 -27.46 -4.27 5.01
CA PRO A 157 -27.81 -3.93 6.39
C PRO A 157 -27.58 -5.07 7.39
N TRP A 158 -27.74 -6.32 6.95
CA TRP A 158 -27.51 -7.48 7.81
C TRP A 158 -26.04 -7.64 8.19
N ALA A 159 -25.10 -7.14 7.39
CA ALA A 159 -23.68 -7.14 7.77
C ALA A 159 -23.42 -6.28 9.02
N ALA A 160 -24.12 -5.14 9.15
CA ALA A 160 -24.07 -4.29 10.34
C ALA A 160 -24.79 -4.96 11.52
N VAL A 161 -25.91 -5.64 11.30
CA VAL A 161 -26.63 -6.42 12.33
C VAL A 161 -25.75 -7.54 12.88
N LEU A 162 -25.10 -8.36 12.04
CA LEU A 162 -24.22 -9.44 12.49
C LEU A 162 -23.00 -8.92 13.27
N ALA A 163 -22.49 -7.75 12.88
CA ALA A 163 -21.44 -7.06 13.64
C ALA A 163 -21.96 -6.53 14.98
N HIS A 164 -23.19 -6.06 15.05
CA HIS A 164 -23.85 -5.67 16.29
C HIS A 164 -24.07 -6.89 17.21
N ASP A 165 -24.66 -7.97 16.70
CA ASP A 165 -24.95 -9.20 17.45
C ASP A 165 -23.70 -9.76 18.14
N THR A 166 -22.58 -9.77 17.40
CA THR A 166 -21.28 -10.20 17.94
C THR A 166 -20.82 -9.31 19.09
N GLY A 167 -21.01 -7.99 18.99
CA GLY A 167 -20.62 -7.06 20.05
C GLY A 167 -21.59 -7.04 21.24
N ALA A 168 -22.88 -7.24 20.97
CA ALA A 168 -23.97 -7.14 21.94
C ALA A 168 -24.18 -8.43 22.73
N ALA A 169 -23.48 -9.51 22.36
CA ALA A 169 -23.73 -10.85 22.88
C ALA A 169 -25.17 -11.32 22.64
N ALA A 170 -25.66 -11.13 21.41
CA ALA A 170 -26.93 -11.70 20.99
C ALA A 170 -26.95 -13.23 21.19
N SER A 171 -28.15 -13.80 21.32
CA SER A 171 -28.26 -15.25 21.40
C SER A 171 -27.78 -15.90 20.11
N ARG A 172 -27.32 -17.16 20.19
CA ARG A 172 -26.93 -17.91 18.98
C ARG A 172 -28.10 -18.04 18.00
N GLU A 173 -29.30 -18.21 18.53
CA GLU A 173 -30.54 -18.33 17.73
C GLU A 173 -30.81 -17.05 16.94
N ASP A 174 -30.72 -15.87 17.57
CA ASP A 174 -30.91 -14.58 16.89
C ASP A 174 -29.83 -14.34 15.82
N PHE A 175 -28.56 -14.62 16.13
CA PHE A 175 -27.46 -14.47 15.17
C PHE A 175 -27.64 -15.38 13.95
N GLU A 176 -28.02 -16.64 14.17
CA GLU A 176 -28.27 -17.60 13.09
C GLU A 176 -29.48 -17.19 12.24
N GLU A 177 -30.54 -16.62 12.84
CA GLU A 177 -31.67 -16.07 12.10
C GLU A 177 -31.27 -14.87 11.23
N HIS A 178 -30.54 -13.90 11.79
CA HIS A 178 -30.05 -12.74 11.05
C HIS A 178 -29.09 -13.14 9.91
N LEU A 179 -28.23 -14.14 10.17
CA LEU A 179 -27.34 -14.70 9.15
C LEU A 179 -28.13 -15.38 8.03
N ALA A 180 -29.15 -16.17 8.38
CA ALA A 180 -30.02 -16.82 7.41
C ALA A 180 -30.78 -15.80 6.55
N ASN A 181 -31.22 -14.69 7.14
CA ASN A 181 -31.86 -13.60 6.39
C ASN A 181 -30.91 -13.00 5.35
N ALA A 182 -29.66 -12.69 5.72
CA ALA A 182 -28.65 -12.19 4.78
C ALA A 182 -28.38 -13.18 3.63
N LEU A 183 -28.15 -14.44 3.99
CA LEU A 183 -27.78 -15.50 3.04
C LEU A 183 -28.95 -15.98 2.17
N SER A 184 -30.20 -15.74 2.59
CA SER A 184 -31.37 -15.99 1.75
C SER A 184 -31.45 -15.05 0.54
N ILE A 185 -30.84 -13.85 0.66
CA ILE A 185 -30.77 -12.83 -0.39
C ILE A 185 -29.52 -13.05 -1.24
N ASP A 186 -28.37 -13.24 -0.60
CA ASP A 186 -27.08 -13.50 -1.26
C ASP A 186 -26.34 -14.66 -0.57
N PRO A 187 -26.51 -15.91 -1.06
CA PRO A 187 -25.87 -17.09 -0.47
C PRO A 187 -24.35 -17.08 -0.49
N HIS A 188 -23.72 -16.20 -1.28
CA HIS A 188 -22.28 -16.10 -1.40
C HIS A 188 -21.72 -14.81 -0.77
N ASN A 189 -22.50 -14.16 0.09
CA ASN A 189 -22.12 -12.90 0.72
C ASN A 189 -20.88 -13.07 1.61
N TRP A 190 -19.76 -12.47 1.21
CA TRP A 190 -18.49 -12.62 1.92
C TRP A 190 -18.52 -12.05 3.32
N VAL A 191 -19.12 -10.87 3.49
CA VAL A 191 -19.11 -10.19 4.77
C VAL A 191 -19.94 -10.96 5.79
N ALA A 192 -21.12 -11.46 5.42
CA ALA A 192 -21.94 -12.32 6.28
C ALA A 192 -21.19 -13.58 6.71
N HIS A 193 -20.56 -14.29 5.77
CA HIS A 193 -19.76 -15.49 6.08
C HIS A 193 -18.53 -15.18 6.96
N ALA A 194 -17.83 -14.07 6.71
CA ALA A 194 -16.69 -13.65 7.53
C ALA A 194 -17.13 -13.29 8.97
N ARG A 195 -18.31 -12.67 9.14
CA ARG A 195 -18.90 -12.41 10.46
C ARG A 195 -19.28 -13.69 11.18
N ALA A 196 -19.85 -14.67 10.48
CA ALA A 196 -20.14 -15.98 11.07
C ALA A 196 -18.87 -16.70 11.54
N VAL A 197 -17.79 -16.66 10.76
CA VAL A 197 -16.47 -17.18 11.19
C VAL A 197 -16.02 -16.50 12.49
N GLN A 198 -16.10 -15.17 12.56
CA GLN A 198 -15.71 -14.44 13.76
C GLN A 198 -16.59 -14.79 14.97
N PHE A 199 -17.91 -14.81 14.81
CA PHE A 199 -18.86 -15.12 15.89
C PHE A 199 -18.61 -16.51 16.50
N LEU A 200 -18.31 -17.50 15.65
CA LEU A 200 -18.03 -18.88 16.05
C LEU A 200 -16.62 -19.07 16.61
N ALA A 201 -15.73 -18.08 16.59
CA ALA A 201 -14.40 -18.20 17.17
C ALA A 201 -14.47 -18.40 18.70
N ALA A 202 -13.48 -19.08 19.29
CA ALA A 202 -13.46 -19.43 20.71
C ALA A 202 -13.50 -18.22 21.66
N LYS A 203 -12.81 -17.13 21.33
CA LYS A 203 -12.92 -15.84 22.04
C LYS A 203 -14.30 -15.17 22.03
N TRP A 204 -15.23 -15.66 21.22
CA TRP A 204 -16.59 -15.16 21.10
C TRP A 204 -17.57 -16.21 21.61
N TYR A 205 -18.44 -16.76 20.76
CA TYR A 205 -19.59 -17.56 21.18
C TYR A 205 -19.58 -19.00 20.61
N GLY A 206 -18.42 -19.48 20.16
CA GLY A 206 -18.27 -20.83 19.65
C GLY A 206 -16.96 -21.49 20.08
N SER A 207 -16.50 -22.45 19.28
CA SER A 207 -15.18 -23.06 19.41
C SER A 207 -14.39 -22.98 18.10
N HIS A 208 -13.07 -23.15 18.17
CA HIS A 208 -12.25 -23.19 16.96
C HIS A 208 -12.70 -24.30 16.00
N GLU A 209 -13.15 -25.44 16.53
CA GLU A 209 -13.67 -26.56 15.75
C GLU A 209 -14.95 -26.18 15.00
N GLU A 210 -15.89 -25.53 15.67
CA GLU A 210 -17.13 -25.01 15.05
C GLU A 210 -16.80 -23.98 13.96
N MET A 211 -15.93 -23.01 14.27
CA MET A 211 -15.48 -21.98 13.34
C MET A 211 -14.85 -22.57 12.07
N PHE A 212 -13.93 -23.53 12.23
CA PHE A 212 -13.28 -24.17 11.08
C PHE A 212 -14.27 -25.05 10.30
N ALA A 213 -15.14 -25.81 10.97
CA ALA A 213 -16.14 -26.64 10.31
C ALA A 213 -17.08 -25.79 9.44
N TYR A 214 -17.54 -24.64 9.97
CA TYR A 214 -18.31 -23.67 9.21
C TYR A 214 -17.53 -23.16 7.99
N ALA A 215 -16.30 -22.66 8.19
CA ALA A 215 -15.49 -22.10 7.11
C ALA A 215 -15.20 -23.11 5.99
N GLU A 216 -14.90 -24.36 6.35
CA GLU A 216 -14.65 -25.45 5.42
C GLU A 216 -15.92 -25.85 4.65
N SER A 217 -17.07 -25.92 5.33
CA SER A 217 -18.35 -26.23 4.68
C SER A 217 -18.74 -25.20 3.61
N VAL A 218 -18.59 -23.91 3.93
CA VAL A 218 -18.87 -22.81 3.00
C VAL A 218 -17.90 -22.84 1.82
N ALA A 219 -16.61 -23.05 2.08
CA ALA A 219 -15.60 -23.17 1.03
C ALA A 219 -15.83 -24.38 0.10
N ALA A 220 -16.33 -25.49 0.65
CA ALA A 220 -16.67 -26.68 -0.12
C ALA A 220 -17.92 -26.47 -1.00
N ALA A 221 -18.93 -25.77 -0.49
CA ALA A 221 -20.17 -25.46 -1.20
C ALA A 221 -20.03 -24.36 -2.26
N SER A 222 -19.00 -23.52 -2.15
CA SER A 222 -18.78 -22.38 -3.06
C SER A 222 -18.26 -22.82 -4.45
N PRO A 223 -18.57 -22.09 -5.54
CA PRO A 223 -18.04 -22.35 -6.88
C PRO A 223 -16.51 -22.34 -6.94
N GLU A 224 -15.93 -23.09 -7.91
CA GLU A 224 -14.48 -23.02 -8.17
C GLU A 224 -14.06 -21.59 -8.50
N GLY A 225 -12.92 -21.15 -7.94
CA GLY A 225 -12.44 -19.78 -8.08
C GLY A 225 -13.18 -18.73 -7.24
N HIS A 226 -14.30 -19.05 -6.58
CA HIS A 226 -14.99 -18.06 -5.74
C HIS A 226 -14.17 -17.73 -4.48
N ARG A 227 -14.13 -16.45 -4.07
CA ARG A 227 -13.31 -16.00 -2.92
C ARG A 227 -13.66 -16.68 -1.59
N LEU A 228 -14.90 -17.15 -1.42
CA LEU A 228 -15.32 -17.90 -0.23
C LEU A 228 -14.56 -19.22 -0.05
N ARG A 229 -13.89 -19.74 -1.09
CA ARG A 229 -12.95 -20.85 -0.92
C ARG A 229 -11.75 -20.51 -0.04
N GLY A 230 -11.48 -19.23 0.17
CA GLY A 230 -10.48 -18.72 1.10
C GLY A 230 -10.95 -18.58 2.54
N LEU A 231 -12.22 -18.87 2.87
CA LEU A 231 -12.76 -18.68 4.21
C LEU A 231 -12.00 -19.47 5.32
N PRO A 232 -11.47 -20.69 5.06
CA PRO A 232 -10.64 -21.40 6.05
C PRO A 232 -9.37 -20.64 6.46
N VAL A 233 -8.76 -19.82 5.59
CA VAL A 233 -7.59 -19.01 5.98
C VAL A 233 -7.99 -17.78 6.83
N VAL A 234 -9.24 -17.33 6.70
CA VAL A 234 -9.84 -16.33 7.61
C VAL A 234 -10.00 -16.94 9.00
N ALA A 235 -10.58 -18.14 9.11
CA ALA A 235 -10.70 -18.87 10.37
C ALA A 235 -9.34 -19.14 11.03
N LEU A 236 -8.33 -19.52 10.22
CA LEU A 236 -6.95 -19.67 10.71
C LEU A 236 -6.39 -18.35 11.26
N SER A 237 -6.69 -17.22 10.64
CA SER A 237 -6.26 -15.92 11.16
C SER A 237 -6.91 -15.58 12.51
N GLU A 238 -8.20 -15.91 12.68
CA GLU A 238 -8.90 -15.74 13.96
C GLU A 238 -8.32 -16.62 15.07
N LEU A 239 -7.99 -17.89 14.74
CA LEU A 239 -7.26 -18.80 15.65
C LEU A 239 -5.91 -18.21 16.08
N ILE A 240 -5.12 -17.71 15.11
CA ILE A 240 -3.80 -17.12 15.38
C ILE A 240 -3.89 -15.84 16.23
N LEU A 241 -4.96 -15.05 16.07
CA LEU A 241 -5.19 -13.86 16.89
C LEU A 241 -5.52 -14.22 18.34
N ASP A 242 -6.28 -15.30 18.54
CA ASP A 242 -6.75 -15.73 19.85
C ASP A 242 -5.61 -16.39 20.63
N GLU A 243 -4.91 -17.34 20.00
CA GLU A 243 -3.88 -18.12 20.64
C GLU A 243 -2.50 -17.43 20.59
N LYS A 244 -1.81 -17.44 21.74
CA LYS A 244 -0.34 -17.38 21.69
C LYS A 244 0.12 -18.71 21.12
N LEU A 245 0.46 -18.73 19.84
CA LEU A 245 1.04 -19.90 19.19
C LEU A 245 2.40 -20.25 19.85
N ASP A 246 2.34 -20.98 20.95
CA ASP A 246 3.48 -21.48 21.73
C ASP A 246 3.35 -23.01 21.79
N GLY A 247 4.43 -23.75 21.47
CA GLY A 247 4.41 -25.22 21.42
C GLY A 247 5.17 -25.80 20.22
N ASP A 248 5.32 -27.11 20.17
CA ASP A 248 5.90 -27.79 19.00
C ASP A 248 4.91 -27.82 17.82
N ALA A 249 5.40 -28.10 16.61
CA ALA A 249 4.55 -28.07 15.40
C ALA A 249 3.34 -29.02 15.45
N ALA A 250 3.36 -30.05 16.31
CA ALA A 250 2.29 -31.02 16.46
C ALA A 250 1.15 -30.54 17.37
N THR A 251 1.47 -29.71 18.38
CA THR A 251 0.50 -29.22 19.38
C THR A 251 0.07 -27.77 19.15
N LYS A 252 0.81 -27.02 18.32
CA LYS A 252 0.62 -25.59 18.03
C LYS A 252 -0.80 -25.17 17.60
N TYR A 253 -1.56 -26.05 16.96
CA TYR A 253 -2.91 -25.74 16.45
C TYR A 253 -4.02 -26.49 17.20
N GLY A 254 -3.68 -27.04 18.38
CA GLY A 254 -4.61 -27.72 19.27
C GLY A 254 -5.56 -28.69 18.53
N PRO A 255 -6.88 -28.56 18.71
CA PRO A 255 -7.86 -29.49 18.15
C PRO A 255 -8.05 -29.39 16.63
N ILE A 256 -7.57 -28.31 15.99
CA ILE A 256 -7.64 -28.16 14.53
C ILE A 256 -6.61 -29.04 13.84
N GLY A 257 -5.43 -29.17 14.46
CA GLY A 257 -4.33 -29.97 13.94
C GLY A 257 -3.68 -29.39 12.67
N LYS A 258 -2.45 -29.85 12.39
CA LYS A 258 -1.62 -29.32 11.30
C LYS A 258 -2.23 -29.58 9.90
N ASP A 259 -2.89 -30.71 9.71
CA ASP A 259 -3.39 -31.11 8.39
C ASP A 259 -4.47 -30.16 7.86
N ARG A 260 -5.40 -29.72 8.73
CA ARG A 260 -6.45 -28.75 8.35
C ARG A 260 -5.85 -27.37 8.09
N VAL A 261 -4.85 -26.95 8.87
CA VAL A 261 -4.09 -25.71 8.62
C VAL A 261 -3.38 -25.76 7.27
N ASP A 262 -2.80 -26.90 6.91
CA ASP A 262 -2.11 -27.10 5.64
C ASP A 262 -3.07 -27.06 4.46
N ALA A 263 -4.25 -27.68 4.62
CA ALA A 263 -5.32 -27.61 3.65
C ALA A 263 -5.83 -26.16 3.45
N ALA A 264 -6.04 -25.40 4.53
CA ALA A 264 -6.49 -24.01 4.46
C ALA A 264 -5.49 -23.11 3.72
N ILE A 265 -4.18 -23.22 4.05
CA ILE A 265 -3.11 -22.47 3.38
C ILE A 265 -3.00 -22.89 1.91
N ALA A 266 -3.08 -24.19 1.60
CA ALA A 266 -3.00 -24.68 0.23
C ALA A 266 -4.16 -24.19 -0.63
N ALA A 267 -5.40 -24.25 -0.11
CA ALA A 267 -6.60 -23.77 -0.80
C ALA A 267 -6.54 -22.26 -1.07
N ALA A 268 -6.16 -21.45 -0.08
CA ALA A 268 -6.01 -20.01 -0.25
C ALA A 268 -4.87 -19.64 -1.22
N ARG A 269 -3.77 -20.40 -1.24
CA ARG A 269 -2.67 -20.21 -2.22
C ARG A 269 -3.10 -20.56 -3.64
N ALA A 270 -3.86 -21.66 -3.82
CA ALA A 270 -4.42 -22.03 -5.11
C ALA A 270 -5.37 -20.94 -5.62
N LEU A 271 -6.28 -20.47 -4.76
CA LEU A 271 -7.19 -19.36 -5.06
C LEU A 271 -6.42 -18.07 -5.45
N SER A 272 -5.38 -17.70 -4.68
CA SER A 272 -4.55 -16.53 -4.98
C SER A 272 -3.85 -16.64 -6.34
N THR A 273 -3.40 -17.84 -6.72
CA THR A 273 -2.73 -18.11 -8.01
C THR A 273 -3.70 -18.08 -9.18
N ALA A 274 -4.96 -18.49 -8.96
CA ALA A 274 -6.00 -18.48 -9.98
C ALA A 274 -6.47 -17.07 -10.36
N HIS A 275 -6.15 -16.06 -9.55
CA HIS A 275 -6.54 -14.66 -9.78
C HIS A 275 -5.35 -13.80 -10.19
N PRO A 276 -5.55 -12.77 -11.03
CA PRO A 276 -4.51 -11.79 -11.35
C PRO A 276 -3.89 -11.16 -10.09
N ALA A 277 -2.59 -10.87 -10.14
CA ALA A 277 -1.93 -10.10 -9.08
C ALA A 277 -2.60 -8.72 -8.94
N GLY A 278 -2.85 -8.28 -7.71
CA GLY A 278 -3.54 -7.03 -7.43
C GLY A 278 -5.05 -7.06 -7.64
N ASP A 279 -5.67 -8.22 -7.89
CA ASP A 279 -7.12 -8.36 -7.91
C ASP A 279 -7.74 -8.01 -6.52
N PRO A 280 -8.62 -6.98 -6.45
CA PRO A 280 -9.26 -6.55 -5.20
C PRO A 280 -10.22 -7.59 -4.61
N HIS A 281 -10.86 -8.43 -5.43
CA HIS A 281 -11.90 -9.37 -4.96
C HIS A 281 -11.34 -10.45 -4.02
N VAL A 282 -10.06 -10.81 -4.19
CA VAL A 282 -9.34 -11.77 -3.33
C VAL A 282 -8.29 -11.12 -2.44
N ALA A 283 -8.25 -9.78 -2.37
CA ALA A 283 -7.26 -9.05 -1.58
C ALA A 283 -7.33 -9.42 -0.09
N GLY A 284 -8.54 -9.51 0.47
CA GLY A 284 -8.73 -9.96 1.86
C GLY A 284 -8.08 -11.32 2.10
N VAL A 285 -8.42 -12.33 1.28
CA VAL A 285 -7.84 -13.68 1.38
C VAL A 285 -6.32 -13.66 1.29
N ARG A 286 -5.73 -12.86 0.41
CA ARG A 286 -4.27 -12.75 0.24
C ARG A 286 -3.58 -12.17 1.47
N ASN A 287 -4.17 -11.18 2.12
CA ASN A 287 -3.64 -10.59 3.34
C ASN A 287 -3.72 -11.58 4.52
N HIS A 288 -4.84 -12.29 4.67
CA HIS A 288 -4.97 -13.40 5.62
C HIS A 288 -3.93 -14.51 5.36
N LEU A 289 -3.77 -14.90 4.10
CA LEU A 289 -2.81 -15.92 3.67
C LEU A 289 -1.37 -15.52 4.00
N ALA A 290 -0.97 -14.29 3.67
CA ALA A 290 0.38 -13.80 3.96
C ALA A 290 0.68 -13.91 5.46
N TRP A 291 -0.24 -13.43 6.29
CA TRP A 291 -0.07 -13.48 7.74
C TRP A 291 -0.07 -14.91 8.29
N ALA A 292 -1.01 -15.75 7.85
CA ALA A 292 -1.07 -17.16 8.24
C ALA A 292 0.19 -17.93 7.87
N MET A 293 0.73 -17.73 6.66
CA MET A 293 1.97 -18.38 6.21
C MET A 293 3.19 -17.93 7.01
N ILE A 294 3.27 -16.64 7.36
CA ILE A 294 4.33 -16.11 8.23
C ILE A 294 4.26 -16.78 9.61
N ARG A 295 3.07 -16.84 10.19
CA ARG A 295 2.85 -17.40 11.53
C ARG A 295 3.04 -18.91 11.56
N ASP A 296 2.73 -19.61 10.48
CA ASP A 296 3.02 -21.04 10.31
C ASP A 296 4.50 -21.34 10.06
N GLY A 297 5.27 -20.38 9.54
CA GLY A 297 6.69 -20.55 9.22
C GLY A 297 6.94 -21.17 7.84
N ARG A 298 6.08 -20.85 6.86
CA ARG A 298 6.22 -21.32 5.48
C ARG A 298 7.49 -20.77 4.81
N PRO A 299 8.00 -21.43 3.74
CA PRO A 299 9.18 -20.95 3.03
C PRO A 299 9.03 -19.51 2.55
N ALA A 300 10.01 -18.66 2.88
CA ALA A 300 9.96 -17.22 2.58
C ALA A 300 9.74 -16.88 1.10
N GLY A 301 10.20 -17.73 0.19
CA GLY A 301 9.97 -17.55 -1.25
C GLY A 301 8.48 -17.61 -1.62
N GLU A 302 7.74 -18.55 -1.03
CA GLU A 302 6.31 -18.69 -1.27
C GLU A 302 5.52 -17.52 -0.66
N ILE A 303 5.94 -17.05 0.52
CA ILE A 303 5.33 -15.87 1.16
C ILE A 303 5.59 -14.62 0.32
N LEU A 304 6.79 -14.48 -0.27
CA LEU A 304 7.11 -13.37 -1.16
C LEU A 304 6.18 -13.35 -2.39
N ASP A 305 5.83 -14.51 -2.94
CA ASP A 305 4.88 -14.59 -4.05
C ASP A 305 3.47 -14.14 -3.66
N VAL A 306 3.03 -14.42 -2.43
CA VAL A 306 1.77 -13.88 -1.90
C VAL A 306 1.85 -12.36 -1.77
N PHE A 307 2.94 -11.79 -1.24
CA PHE A 307 3.11 -10.33 -1.17
C PHE A 307 3.11 -9.66 -2.55
N ARG A 308 3.64 -10.31 -3.58
CA ARG A 308 3.54 -9.84 -4.97
C ARG A 308 2.09 -9.90 -5.47
N ALA A 309 1.37 -10.97 -5.15
CA ALA A 309 -0.02 -11.14 -5.53
C ALA A 309 -0.98 -10.17 -4.84
N VAL A 310 -0.68 -9.70 -3.62
CA VAL A 310 -1.46 -8.65 -2.92
C VAL A 310 -1.52 -7.35 -3.74
N GLY A 311 -0.44 -7.00 -4.44
CA GLY A 311 -0.35 -5.72 -5.15
C GLY A 311 -0.49 -4.53 -4.20
N ARG A 312 -1.33 -3.56 -4.55
CA ARG A 312 -1.60 -2.35 -3.73
C ARG A 312 -2.68 -2.54 -2.65
N HIS A 313 -3.39 -3.66 -2.65
CA HIS A 313 -4.61 -3.85 -1.85
C HIS A 313 -4.29 -4.45 -0.48
N VAL A 314 -3.69 -3.65 0.42
CA VAL A 314 -3.48 -4.03 1.83
C VAL A 314 -4.80 -3.86 2.58
N THR A 315 -5.23 -4.87 3.33
CA THR A 315 -6.50 -4.80 4.08
C THR A 315 -6.31 -4.47 5.55
N ALA A 316 -7.32 -3.89 6.22
CA ALA A 316 -7.22 -3.61 7.65
C ALA A 316 -6.90 -4.83 8.48
N PHE A 317 -7.65 -5.89 8.27
CA PHE A 317 -7.35 -7.16 8.89
C PHE A 317 -6.37 -7.95 8.00
N PRO A 318 -5.30 -8.55 8.55
CA PRO A 318 -4.94 -8.61 9.97
C PRO A 318 -4.04 -7.46 10.46
N TRP A 319 -3.55 -6.62 9.55
CA TRP A 319 -2.41 -5.74 9.83
C TRP A 319 -2.69 -4.66 10.88
N ALA A 320 -3.92 -4.17 11.01
CA ALA A 320 -4.33 -3.19 12.03
C ALA A 320 -4.02 -3.67 13.45
N TYR A 321 -4.16 -4.98 13.73
CA TYR A 321 -3.80 -5.60 15.02
C TYR A 321 -2.29 -5.59 15.29
N LEU A 322 -1.48 -5.44 14.25
CA LEU A 322 -0.02 -5.52 14.30
C LEU A 322 0.64 -4.14 14.17
N GLY A 323 -0.14 -3.06 14.04
CA GLY A 323 0.36 -1.70 13.81
C GLY A 323 0.10 -1.13 12.41
N GLY A 324 -0.78 -1.76 11.63
CA GLY A 324 -1.28 -1.27 10.35
C GLY A 324 -0.30 -1.45 9.18
N LEU A 325 -0.34 -0.50 8.24
CA LEU A 325 0.53 -0.50 7.05
C LEU A 325 2.04 -0.60 7.38
N PRO A 326 2.59 0.08 8.41
CA PRO A 326 3.98 -0.11 8.82
C PRO A 326 4.33 -1.58 9.12
N ALA A 327 3.44 -2.29 9.81
CA ALA A 327 3.64 -3.71 10.13
C ALA A 327 3.63 -4.58 8.87
N PHE A 328 2.68 -4.35 7.95
CA PHE A 328 2.67 -5.02 6.65
C PHE A 328 4.02 -4.86 5.92
N LEU A 329 4.54 -3.63 5.85
CA LEU A 329 5.81 -3.32 5.19
C LEU A 329 6.99 -3.97 5.92
N GLU A 330 6.99 -3.99 7.25
CA GLU A 330 8.01 -4.66 8.05
C GLU A 330 8.05 -6.16 7.76
N TYR A 331 6.91 -6.86 7.83
CA TYR A 331 6.82 -8.29 7.52
C TYR A 331 7.23 -8.59 6.07
N ARG A 332 6.79 -7.77 5.11
CA ARG A 332 7.21 -7.87 3.70
C ARG A 332 8.73 -7.75 3.56
N ASN A 333 9.32 -6.76 4.22
CA ASN A 333 10.77 -6.52 4.18
C ASN A 333 11.58 -7.61 4.90
N GLY A 334 11.05 -8.17 5.99
CA GLY A 334 11.61 -9.33 6.67
C GLY A 334 11.63 -10.57 5.78
N VAL A 335 10.52 -10.88 5.11
CA VAL A 335 10.43 -12.00 4.15
C VAL A 335 11.42 -11.81 3.00
N ARG A 336 11.51 -10.60 2.42
CA ARG A 336 12.50 -10.26 1.40
C ARG A 336 13.94 -10.50 1.88
N ALA A 337 14.26 -10.06 3.10
CA ALA A 337 15.59 -10.27 3.68
C ALA A 337 15.89 -11.77 3.82
N GLN A 338 14.92 -12.57 4.27
CA GLN A 338 15.06 -14.01 4.41
C GLN A 338 15.27 -14.71 3.05
N VAL A 339 14.51 -14.33 2.02
CA VAL A 339 14.72 -14.83 0.63
C VAL A 339 16.13 -14.50 0.14
N ALA A 340 16.58 -13.27 0.33
CA ALA A 340 17.92 -12.85 -0.08
C ALA A 340 19.02 -13.63 0.66
N GLN A 341 18.89 -13.84 1.97
CA GLN A 341 19.84 -14.61 2.78
C GLN A 341 19.88 -16.10 2.42
N ASN A 342 18.72 -16.67 2.06
CA ASN A 342 18.59 -18.07 1.64
C ASN A 342 19.05 -18.32 0.20
N THR A 343 19.15 -17.27 -0.62
CA THR A 343 19.66 -17.37 -1.99
C THR A 343 21.17 -17.66 -1.99
N PRO A 344 21.65 -18.73 -2.64
CA PRO A 344 23.07 -19.04 -2.69
C PRO A 344 23.90 -17.90 -3.28
N PHE A 345 24.96 -17.49 -2.57
CA PHE A 345 25.81 -16.39 -3.02
C PHE A 345 26.42 -16.63 -4.41
N PHE A 346 26.90 -17.84 -4.69
CA PHE A 346 27.41 -18.22 -6.01
C PHE A 346 26.34 -19.02 -6.77
N GLY A 347 26.04 -18.60 -7.99
CA GLY A 347 25.08 -19.29 -8.88
C GLY A 347 23.60 -19.16 -8.49
N GLY A 348 23.27 -18.61 -7.31
CA GLY A 348 21.89 -18.38 -6.91
C GLY A 348 21.27 -17.17 -7.61
N THR A 349 19.99 -17.29 -7.94
CA THR A 349 19.16 -16.20 -8.45
C THR A 349 17.84 -16.20 -7.71
N VAL A 350 17.30 -15.00 -7.46
CA VAL A 350 15.95 -14.85 -6.92
C VAL A 350 14.98 -15.12 -8.05
N THR A 351 14.06 -16.06 -7.85
CA THR A 351 13.04 -16.40 -8.86
C THR A 351 12.16 -15.17 -9.11
N PRO A 352 12.10 -14.66 -10.35
CA PRO A 352 11.17 -13.60 -10.70
C PRO A 352 9.74 -14.16 -10.78
N PRO A 353 8.70 -13.34 -10.53
CA PRO A 353 7.33 -13.78 -10.70
C PRO A 353 7.03 -14.11 -12.16
N GLU A 354 6.26 -15.18 -12.36
CA GLU A 354 5.93 -15.74 -13.68
C GLU A 354 5.18 -14.72 -14.56
N ALA A 355 4.26 -13.94 -13.97
CA ALA A 355 3.49 -12.88 -14.62
C ALA A 355 4.31 -11.64 -15.01
N ALA A 356 5.48 -11.39 -14.40
CA ALA A 356 6.28 -10.23 -14.78
C ALA A 356 6.88 -10.38 -16.18
N VAL A 357 6.95 -11.61 -16.73
CA VAL A 357 7.58 -11.91 -18.03
C VAL A 357 6.75 -11.37 -19.22
N THR A 358 5.48 -11.06 -19.00
CA THR A 358 4.52 -10.62 -20.04
C THR A 358 4.12 -9.14 -19.98
N ALA A 359 4.48 -8.39 -18.94
CA ALA A 359 4.12 -6.97 -18.84
C ALA A 359 4.72 -6.15 -20.00
N THR A 360 3.85 -5.55 -20.81
CA THR A 360 4.22 -4.65 -21.91
C THR A 360 4.21 -3.19 -21.44
N ALA A 361 4.81 -2.29 -22.21
CA ALA A 361 4.81 -0.85 -21.92
C ALA A 361 3.39 -0.24 -21.81
N ALA A 362 2.36 -0.92 -22.33
CA ALA A 362 0.96 -0.53 -22.21
C ALA A 362 0.36 -0.84 -20.82
N ASP A 363 0.89 -1.82 -20.09
CA ASP A 363 0.45 -2.16 -18.73
C ASP A 363 1.02 -1.21 -17.65
N ALA A 364 1.90 -0.28 -18.05
CA ALA A 364 2.63 0.65 -17.17
C ALA A 364 1.92 1.99 -16.91
N GLY A 365 0.61 2.06 -17.18
CA GLY A 365 -0.23 3.25 -16.97
C GLY A 365 -0.28 3.76 -15.52
N GLY A 366 0.21 2.96 -14.56
CA GLY A 366 0.27 3.30 -13.14
C GLY A 366 1.68 3.37 -12.51
N ALA A 367 2.76 3.28 -13.29
CA ALA A 367 4.10 3.30 -12.67
C ALA A 367 4.51 4.71 -12.17
N ARG A 368 5.16 4.80 -11.01
CA ARG A 368 5.80 6.02 -10.47
C ARG A 368 6.63 6.74 -11.54
N ARG A 369 6.48 8.06 -11.66
CA ARG A 369 7.25 8.92 -12.57
C ARG A 369 8.02 9.94 -11.75
N GLU A 370 9.31 10.09 -11.99
CA GLU A 370 10.15 10.97 -11.18
C GLU A 370 11.04 11.85 -12.05
N LEU A 371 11.18 13.09 -11.61
CA LEU A 371 12.07 14.06 -12.24
C LEU A 371 12.84 14.79 -11.15
N ALA A 372 14.17 14.83 -11.27
CA ALA A 372 15.02 15.57 -10.35
C ALA A 372 15.39 16.92 -10.96
N LEU A 373 15.23 17.98 -10.16
CA LEU A 373 15.65 19.34 -10.42
C LEU A 373 16.96 19.57 -9.66
N VAL A 374 18.05 19.73 -10.41
CA VAL A 374 19.40 19.89 -9.85
C VAL A 374 19.93 21.28 -10.19
N PRO A 375 20.23 22.18 -9.23
CA PRO A 375 20.73 23.53 -9.49
C PRO A 375 22.23 23.50 -9.79
N ALA A 376 22.60 22.76 -10.82
CA ALA A 376 23.95 22.61 -11.32
C ALA A 376 23.94 22.43 -12.85
N THR A 377 25.07 22.69 -13.48
CA THR A 377 25.20 22.53 -14.94
C THR A 377 25.14 21.05 -15.34
N VAL A 378 24.70 20.77 -16.57
CA VAL A 378 24.61 19.40 -17.07
C VAL A 378 25.96 18.66 -17.01
N ALA A 379 27.08 19.38 -17.08
CA ALA A 379 28.43 18.83 -16.94
C ALA A 379 28.70 18.34 -15.51
N GLN A 380 28.44 19.18 -14.50
CA GLN A 380 28.60 18.84 -13.09
C GLN A 380 27.69 17.66 -12.68
N VAL A 381 26.42 17.70 -13.11
CA VAL A 381 25.48 16.62 -12.82
C VAL A 381 25.91 15.32 -13.49
N ALA A 382 26.40 15.38 -14.73
CA ALA A 382 26.90 14.19 -15.41
C ALA A 382 28.05 13.54 -14.65
N GLU A 383 29.00 14.32 -14.12
CA GLU A 383 30.12 13.81 -13.34
C GLU A 383 29.66 13.11 -12.05
N ALA A 384 28.80 13.77 -11.27
CA ALA A 384 28.30 13.22 -10.01
C ALA A 384 27.45 11.94 -10.22
N VAL A 385 26.66 11.90 -11.30
CA VAL A 385 25.75 10.81 -11.61
C VAL A 385 26.49 9.57 -12.15
N LEU A 386 27.69 9.72 -12.74
CA LEU A 386 28.52 8.60 -13.23
C LEU A 386 28.83 7.57 -12.12
N LEU A 387 28.89 7.99 -10.87
CA LEU A 387 29.19 7.13 -9.71
C LEU A 387 28.02 6.19 -9.32
N THR A 388 26.81 6.45 -9.82
CA THR A 388 25.62 5.68 -9.45
C THR A 388 25.42 4.39 -10.24
N GLY A 389 26.11 4.23 -11.38
CA GLY A 389 26.03 3.03 -12.22
C GLY A 389 24.71 2.82 -12.95
N VAL A 390 23.80 3.80 -12.93
CA VAL A 390 22.50 3.81 -13.64
C VAL A 390 22.60 4.73 -14.87
N ALA A 391 21.78 4.48 -15.90
CA ALA A 391 21.69 5.36 -17.06
C ALA A 391 20.63 6.45 -16.81
N TYR A 392 20.92 7.68 -17.21
CA TYR A 392 20.04 8.83 -16.98
C TYR A 392 19.86 9.63 -18.26
N ARG A 393 18.71 10.28 -18.37
CA ARG A 393 18.47 11.33 -19.35
C ARG A 393 18.52 12.66 -18.61
N MET A 394 19.28 13.60 -19.15
CA MET A 394 19.45 14.93 -18.57
C MET A 394 19.17 16.01 -19.60
N ALA A 395 18.47 17.06 -19.19
CA ALA A 395 18.20 18.21 -20.05
C ALA A 395 18.48 19.51 -19.28
N PRO A 396 19.22 20.48 -19.87
CA PRO A 396 19.33 21.80 -19.28
C PRO A 396 17.99 22.51 -19.38
N LEU A 397 17.55 23.10 -18.28
CA LEU A 397 16.43 24.03 -18.30
C LEU A 397 16.97 25.42 -18.63
N SER A 398 16.66 25.88 -19.84
CA SER A 398 17.31 27.06 -20.42
C SER A 398 17.06 28.32 -19.57
N GLY A 399 18.14 29.04 -19.24
CA GLY A 399 18.06 30.32 -18.51
C GLY A 399 17.94 30.22 -16.98
N THR A 400 17.91 29.02 -16.40
CA THR A 400 17.70 28.83 -14.95
C THR A 400 18.90 28.25 -14.19
N GLY A 401 19.89 27.70 -14.89
CA GLY A 401 21.01 27.00 -14.27
C GLY A 401 20.64 25.64 -13.66
N ILE A 402 19.41 25.16 -13.91
CA ILE A 402 18.90 23.88 -13.42
C ILE A 402 19.06 22.82 -14.51
N THR A 403 19.50 21.64 -14.11
CA THR A 403 19.49 20.42 -14.93
C THR A 403 18.36 19.52 -14.46
N LEU A 404 17.48 19.13 -15.38
CA LEU A 404 16.48 18.11 -15.17
C LEU A 404 17.11 16.74 -15.38
N VAL A 405 16.81 15.79 -14.51
CA VAL A 405 17.33 14.42 -14.57
C VAL A 405 16.17 13.44 -14.41
N GLU A 406 16.09 12.45 -15.29
CA GLU A 406 15.23 11.27 -15.13
C GLU A 406 16.06 10.01 -15.36
N THR A 407 15.56 8.87 -14.88
CA THR A 407 16.18 7.58 -15.20
C THR A 407 15.91 7.21 -16.67
N ALA A 408 16.91 6.67 -17.36
CA ALA A 408 16.80 6.28 -18.76
C ALA A 408 17.00 4.76 -18.93
N PRO A 409 16.31 4.12 -19.89
CA PRO A 409 16.61 2.74 -20.24
C PRO A 409 18.06 2.62 -20.78
N SER A 410 18.80 1.62 -20.31
CA SER A 410 20.18 1.35 -20.75
C SER A 410 20.27 1.14 -22.26
N GLN A 411 21.22 1.81 -22.93
CA GLN A 411 21.43 1.81 -24.39
C GLN A 411 22.56 0.86 -24.87
N GLU A 412 22.95 -0.17 -24.10
CA GLU A 412 23.98 -1.13 -24.56
C GLU A 412 23.50 -1.87 -25.84
N PRO A 413 24.30 -1.91 -26.92
CA PRO A 413 24.03 -2.80 -28.05
C PRO A 413 24.30 -4.25 -27.62
N ASP A 414 23.26 -5.08 -27.67
CA ASP A 414 23.30 -6.45 -27.16
C ASP A 414 23.56 -7.44 -28.30
N ILE A 415 24.53 -8.33 -28.10
CA ILE A 415 24.78 -9.49 -28.96
C ILE A 415 23.58 -10.45 -28.77
N GLY A 416 22.51 -10.28 -29.58
CA GLY A 416 21.35 -11.18 -29.60
C GLY A 416 19.96 -10.57 -29.38
N GLY A 417 19.79 -9.24 -29.41
CA GLY A 417 18.48 -8.61 -29.68
C GLY A 417 17.41 -8.63 -28.56
N ARG A 418 17.74 -8.96 -27.30
CA ARG A 418 16.79 -8.92 -26.16
C ARG A 418 17.06 -7.82 -25.11
N GLY A 419 18.11 -7.01 -25.26
CA GLY A 419 18.60 -6.05 -24.26
C GLY A 419 17.69 -4.83 -23.99
N GLY A 420 17.04 -4.25 -25.01
CA GLY A 420 16.20 -3.06 -24.85
C GLY A 420 15.03 -3.24 -23.89
N ARG A 421 14.47 -4.46 -23.83
CA ARG A 421 13.38 -4.82 -22.90
C ARG A 421 13.86 -4.93 -21.45
N ARG A 422 15.13 -5.27 -21.18
CA ARG A 422 15.69 -5.37 -19.83
C ARG A 422 15.96 -4.01 -19.19
N GLY A 423 16.41 -3.03 -19.98
CA GLY A 423 16.65 -1.65 -19.51
C GLY A 423 15.38 -0.94 -19.08
N LEU A 424 14.31 -1.07 -19.88
CA LEU A 424 12.98 -0.55 -19.56
C LEU A 424 12.39 -1.22 -18.30
N ARG A 425 12.52 -2.56 -18.18
CA ARG A 425 12.05 -3.33 -17.02
C ARG A 425 12.76 -2.93 -15.73
N ARG A 426 14.06 -2.64 -15.77
CA ARG A 426 14.84 -2.21 -14.60
C ARG A 426 14.43 -0.83 -14.08
N ALA A 427 14.16 0.10 -14.98
CA ALA A 427 13.67 1.42 -14.64
C ALA A 427 12.21 1.37 -14.12
N LEU A 428 11.38 0.45 -14.64
CA LEU A 428 10.01 0.19 -14.17
C LEU A 428 9.91 -0.57 -12.82
N LEU A 429 10.96 -1.28 -12.37
CA LEU A 429 10.95 -2.17 -11.20
C LEU A 429 11.63 -1.60 -9.94
N GLY A 430 11.73 -0.28 -9.80
CA GLY A 430 12.17 0.36 -8.55
C GLY A 430 13.68 0.34 -8.26
N GLU A 431 14.53 -0.12 -9.19
CA GLU A 431 15.96 0.26 -9.17
C GLU A 431 16.19 1.72 -9.63
N GLY A 432 15.11 2.38 -10.11
CA GLY A 432 15.08 3.76 -10.59
C GLY A 432 14.47 4.78 -9.64
N ASP A 433 14.32 4.46 -8.33
CA ASP A 433 13.93 5.43 -7.30
C ASP A 433 14.94 6.59 -7.30
N LEU A 434 14.56 7.68 -7.95
CA LEU A 434 15.40 8.83 -8.20
C LEU A 434 15.74 9.55 -6.88
N VAL A 435 14.89 9.43 -5.86
CA VAL A 435 15.20 9.89 -4.49
C VAL A 435 16.38 9.11 -3.92
N ARG A 436 16.37 7.78 -4.04
CA ARG A 436 17.49 6.94 -3.62
C ARG A 436 18.76 7.22 -4.43
N LEU A 437 18.64 7.42 -5.73
CA LEU A 437 19.78 7.71 -6.60
C LEU A 437 20.37 9.10 -6.32
N ALA A 438 19.53 10.10 -6.04
CA ALA A 438 19.93 11.44 -5.63
C ALA A 438 20.81 11.42 -4.37
N ARG A 439 20.60 10.47 -3.45
CA ARG A 439 21.48 10.34 -2.28
C ARG A 439 22.93 10.03 -2.69
N SER A 440 23.14 9.28 -3.76
CA SER A 440 24.49 8.91 -4.22
C SER A 440 25.19 10.07 -4.91
N PHE A 441 24.53 10.76 -5.86
CA PHE A 441 25.15 11.84 -6.64
C PHE A 441 25.06 13.23 -5.97
N THR A 442 24.55 13.31 -4.74
CA THR A 442 24.69 14.51 -3.87
C THR A 442 25.87 14.40 -2.90
N THR A 443 26.63 13.31 -2.93
CA THR A 443 27.76 13.09 -2.00
C THR A 443 28.90 14.04 -2.32
N GLY A 444 29.27 14.91 -1.37
CA GLY A 444 30.37 15.86 -1.54
C GLY A 444 30.05 17.07 -2.43
N GLU A 445 28.81 17.17 -2.90
CA GLU A 445 28.37 18.26 -3.77
C GLU A 445 27.66 19.38 -2.98
N PRO A 446 27.86 20.66 -3.36
CA PRO A 446 27.31 21.78 -2.62
C PRO A 446 25.80 22.00 -2.89
N TRP A 447 25.25 21.39 -3.95
CA TRP A 447 23.87 21.60 -4.39
C TRP A 447 22.86 20.59 -3.80
N PRO A 448 21.65 21.03 -3.43
CA PRO A 448 20.53 20.15 -3.12
C PRO A 448 19.91 19.56 -4.40
N VAL A 449 19.15 18.48 -4.27
CA VAL A 449 18.35 17.88 -5.35
C VAL A 449 16.90 17.82 -4.91
N LEU A 450 16.00 18.41 -5.69
CA LEU A 450 14.56 18.26 -5.49
C LEU A 450 14.04 17.22 -6.47
N VAL A 451 13.50 16.12 -5.97
CA VAL A 451 12.82 15.11 -6.79
C VAL A 451 11.33 15.37 -6.73
N VAL A 452 10.69 15.51 -7.87
CA VAL A 452 9.22 15.56 -8.00
C VAL A 452 8.73 14.22 -8.51
N SER A 453 7.70 13.68 -7.87
CA SER A 453 7.20 12.33 -8.12
C SER A 453 5.71 12.37 -8.45
N ARG A 454 5.30 11.64 -9.48
CA ARG A 454 3.90 11.37 -9.82
C ARG A 454 3.62 9.89 -9.58
N TYR A 455 2.64 9.64 -8.73
CA TYR A 455 2.08 8.33 -8.45
C TYR A 455 0.81 8.11 -9.29
N VAL A 456 0.15 6.96 -9.18
CA VAL A 456 -1.11 6.68 -9.89
C VAL A 456 -2.16 7.79 -9.64
N ASP A 457 -2.28 8.23 -8.40
CA ASP A 457 -3.37 9.08 -7.92
C ASP A 457 -2.89 10.40 -7.27
N ARG A 458 -1.61 10.52 -6.90
CA ARG A 458 -1.06 11.68 -6.18
C ARG A 458 0.25 12.23 -6.74
N TYR A 459 0.68 13.38 -6.23
CA TYR A 459 1.99 13.98 -6.49
C TYR A 459 2.81 14.06 -5.20
N GLY A 460 4.12 14.17 -5.34
CA GLY A 460 5.06 14.25 -4.24
C GLY A 460 6.30 15.07 -4.56
N LEU A 461 7.00 15.47 -3.52
CA LEU A 461 8.31 16.12 -3.59
C LEU A 461 9.24 15.57 -2.50
N SER A 462 10.52 15.40 -2.83
CA SER A 462 11.56 15.00 -1.89
C SER A 462 12.81 15.86 -2.08
N LEU A 463 13.27 16.48 -1.01
CA LEU A 463 14.53 17.23 -0.97
C LEU A 463 15.65 16.31 -0.48
N VAL A 464 16.71 16.20 -1.27
CA VAL A 464 17.89 15.36 -0.98
C VAL A 464 19.14 16.21 -0.97
N ARG A 465 19.97 16.06 0.06
CA ARG A 465 21.29 16.72 0.17
C ARG A 465 22.23 15.85 0.99
N ASP A 466 23.49 15.74 0.57
CA ASP A 466 24.54 15.02 1.28
C ASP A 466 24.10 13.63 1.79
N ARG A 467 23.61 12.79 0.86
CA ARG A 467 23.12 11.42 1.13
C ARG A 467 21.89 11.32 2.05
N LYS A 468 21.30 12.43 2.48
CA LYS A 468 20.12 12.48 3.34
C LYS A 468 18.92 13.02 2.58
N VAL A 469 17.77 12.40 2.83
CA VAL A 469 16.47 13.00 2.48
C VAL A 469 16.15 13.96 3.61
N LEU A 470 16.11 15.26 3.31
CA LEU A 470 15.87 16.31 4.29
C LEU A 470 14.37 16.53 4.53
N ALA A 471 13.58 16.44 3.47
CA ALA A 471 12.13 16.61 3.52
C ALA A 471 11.47 15.74 2.46
N THR A 472 10.31 15.18 2.77
CA THR A 472 9.41 14.53 1.81
C THR A 472 7.99 14.99 2.10
N HIS A 473 7.27 15.36 1.06
CA HIS A 473 5.87 15.72 1.15
C HIS A 473 5.07 15.04 0.03
N LEU A 474 3.89 14.54 0.38
CA LEU A 474 2.96 13.89 -0.53
C LEU A 474 1.60 14.57 -0.39
N TRP A 475 1.02 14.98 -1.51
CA TRP A 475 -0.36 15.50 -1.53
C TRP A 475 -1.32 14.32 -1.56
N GLN A 476 -1.83 13.94 -0.40
CA GLN A 476 -2.70 12.76 -0.23
C GLN A 476 -4.19 13.12 -0.18
N GLY A 477 -4.55 14.35 -0.55
CA GLY A 477 -5.89 14.87 -0.43
C GLY A 477 -6.17 15.48 0.94
N PRO A 478 -7.44 15.80 1.25
CA PRO A 478 -7.82 16.49 2.48
C PRO A 478 -7.41 15.78 3.78
N GLU A 479 -7.28 14.44 3.77
CA GLU A 479 -6.90 13.65 4.95
C GLU A 479 -5.41 13.67 5.26
N GLY A 480 -4.59 14.02 4.27
CA GLY A 480 -3.14 14.13 4.42
C GLY A 480 -2.65 15.57 4.58
N ILE A 481 -3.54 16.53 4.88
CA ILE A 481 -3.12 17.92 5.11
C ILE A 481 -2.25 17.93 6.38
N PRO A 482 -0.94 18.26 6.26
CA PRO A 482 -0.05 18.26 7.41
C PRO A 482 -0.50 19.31 8.43
N ALA A 483 -0.14 19.11 9.70
CA ALA A 483 -0.36 20.12 10.72
C ALA A 483 0.38 21.43 10.36
N GLN A 484 -0.08 22.59 10.85
CA GLN A 484 0.50 23.89 10.46
C GLN A 484 1.99 23.94 10.78
N GLN A 485 2.38 23.36 11.91
CA GLN A 485 3.76 23.28 12.36
C GLN A 485 4.60 22.35 11.45
N GLU A 486 4.09 21.16 11.14
CA GLU A 486 4.76 20.18 10.26
C GLU A 486 4.97 20.74 8.85
N ALA A 487 3.96 21.43 8.32
CA ALA A 487 4.03 22.10 7.03
C ALA A 487 5.08 23.21 7.03
N ALA A 488 5.15 24.01 8.11
CA ALA A 488 6.13 25.08 8.25
C ALA A 488 7.56 24.53 8.37
N GLU A 489 7.78 23.46 9.13
CA GLU A 489 9.09 22.80 9.25
C GLU A 489 9.57 22.24 7.91
N THR A 490 8.67 21.57 7.18
CA THR A 490 8.94 21.08 5.83
C THR A 490 9.23 22.25 4.86
N ALA A 491 8.45 23.32 4.93
CA ALA A 491 8.63 24.52 4.10
C ALA A 491 9.95 25.24 4.39
N ALA A 492 10.38 25.32 5.66
CA ALA A 492 11.65 25.90 6.05
C ALA A 492 12.83 25.10 5.48
N LEU A 493 12.76 23.76 5.55
CA LEU A 493 13.77 22.88 4.95
C LEU A 493 13.86 23.06 3.43
N LEU A 494 12.72 23.11 2.75
CA LEU A 494 12.65 23.37 1.31
C LEU A 494 13.17 24.76 0.95
N SER A 495 12.75 25.78 1.67
CA SER A 495 13.12 27.18 1.38
C SER A 495 14.60 27.44 1.64
N SER A 496 15.20 26.78 2.63
CA SER A 496 16.65 26.86 2.88
C SER A 496 17.51 26.35 1.73
N ALA A 497 16.95 25.50 0.86
CA ALA A 497 17.64 24.93 -0.29
C ALA A 497 17.59 25.83 -1.54
N PHE A 498 16.68 26.80 -1.60
CA PHE A 498 16.44 27.62 -2.79
C PHE A 498 16.39 29.12 -2.44
N ALA A 499 17.36 29.89 -2.95
CA ALA A 499 17.56 31.29 -2.58
C ALA A 499 16.41 32.26 -2.93
N LYS A 500 15.46 31.83 -3.78
CA LYS A 500 14.30 32.63 -4.20
C LYS A 500 12.99 32.14 -3.58
N ALA A 501 13.04 31.23 -2.63
CA ALA A 501 11.85 30.64 -2.02
C ALA A 501 11.11 31.65 -1.13
N ASP A 502 9.78 31.61 -1.19
CA ASP A 502 8.88 32.25 -0.24
C ASP A 502 8.29 31.17 0.68
N GLU A 503 8.85 31.05 1.89
CA GLU A 503 8.47 30.01 2.86
C GLU A 503 6.97 30.03 3.20
N ARG A 504 6.33 31.21 3.18
CA ARG A 504 4.91 31.34 3.48
C ARG A 504 4.05 30.75 2.37
N LEU A 505 4.43 30.99 1.11
CA LEU A 505 3.76 30.42 -0.05
C LEU A 505 4.04 28.91 -0.18
N VAL A 506 5.25 28.46 0.15
CA VAL A 506 5.57 27.02 0.21
C VAL A 506 4.69 26.34 1.26
N THR A 507 4.60 26.89 2.48
CA THR A 507 3.74 26.37 3.55
C THR A 507 2.27 26.28 3.12
N ALA A 508 1.78 27.29 2.40
CA ALA A 508 0.41 27.28 1.88
C ALA A 508 0.20 26.17 0.83
N ALA A 509 1.14 25.99 -0.11
CA ALA A 509 1.07 24.96 -1.14
C ALA A 509 1.16 23.53 -0.57
N LEU A 510 1.98 23.29 0.47
CA LEU A 510 2.07 22.00 1.16
C LEU A 510 0.79 21.64 1.93
N ARG A 511 -0.06 22.62 2.22
CA ARG A 511 -1.34 22.41 2.93
C ARG A 511 -2.55 22.40 1.98
N ASP A 512 -2.32 22.52 0.68
CA ASP A 512 -3.39 22.46 -0.31
C ASP A 512 -3.98 21.03 -0.35
N PRO A 513 -5.31 20.88 -0.25
CA PRO A 513 -5.95 19.56 -0.25
C PRO A 513 -6.07 18.92 -1.64
N GLY A 514 -5.66 19.60 -2.71
CA GLY A 514 -5.71 19.06 -4.07
C GLY A 514 -4.84 17.83 -4.25
N THR A 515 -5.31 16.86 -5.03
CA THR A 515 -4.54 15.68 -5.45
C THR A 515 -4.12 15.74 -6.92
N ASP A 516 -4.53 16.81 -7.62
CA ASP A 516 -4.11 17.11 -8.98
C ASP A 516 -2.71 17.76 -9.01
N ARG A 517 -2.29 18.24 -10.18
CA ARG A 517 -0.96 18.81 -10.37
C ARG A 517 -0.80 20.21 -9.76
N ALA A 518 -1.90 20.91 -9.49
CA ALA A 518 -1.88 22.34 -9.15
C ALA A 518 -1.11 22.65 -7.85
N PRO A 519 -1.23 21.87 -6.75
CA PRO A 519 -0.44 22.07 -5.54
C PRO A 519 1.07 21.95 -5.76
N LEU A 520 1.48 20.98 -6.59
CA LEU A 520 2.89 20.79 -6.95
C LEU A 520 3.43 22.00 -7.73
N ASP A 521 2.70 22.46 -8.75
CA ASP A 521 3.12 23.62 -9.54
C ASP A 521 3.17 24.90 -8.68
N ALA A 522 2.23 25.07 -7.73
CA ALA A 522 2.25 26.15 -6.76
C ALA A 522 3.46 26.09 -5.81
N ALA A 523 3.80 24.90 -5.31
CA ALA A 523 4.99 24.70 -4.47
C ALA A 523 6.29 24.99 -5.23
N LEU A 524 6.41 24.54 -6.48
CA LEU A 524 7.58 24.85 -7.31
C LEU A 524 7.72 26.34 -7.59
N ALA A 525 6.61 27.02 -7.92
CA ALA A 525 6.61 28.46 -8.11
C ALA A 525 7.03 29.20 -6.82
N ALA A 526 6.53 28.76 -5.67
CA ALA A 526 6.89 29.32 -4.36
C ALA A 526 8.36 29.08 -4.00
N LEU A 527 8.99 28.01 -4.48
CA LEU A 527 10.44 27.75 -4.34
C LEU A 527 11.31 28.57 -5.32
N GLY A 528 10.69 29.38 -6.18
CA GLY A 528 11.38 30.10 -7.26
C GLY A 528 11.87 29.17 -8.37
N LEU A 529 11.25 27.99 -8.49
CA LEU A 529 11.55 27.00 -9.51
C LEU A 529 10.60 27.15 -10.71
N PRO A 530 11.08 26.85 -11.92
CA PRO A 530 10.27 26.92 -13.13
C PRO A 530 9.20 25.80 -13.17
N THR A 531 8.14 26.05 -13.93
CA THR A 531 7.07 25.07 -14.18
C THR A 531 7.61 23.84 -14.89
N LEU A 532 7.16 22.65 -14.48
CA LEU A 532 7.52 21.39 -15.13
C LEU A 532 6.98 21.34 -16.58
N PRO A 533 7.57 20.55 -17.48
CA PRO A 533 7.04 20.34 -18.83
C PRO A 533 5.54 19.99 -18.81
N ALA A 534 4.78 20.45 -19.80
CA ALA A 534 3.33 20.18 -19.88
C ALA A 534 3.02 18.67 -19.87
N GLU A 535 3.89 17.89 -20.53
CA GLU A 535 3.79 16.42 -20.63
C GLU A 535 4.19 15.67 -19.35
N TYR A 536 4.69 16.38 -18.31
CA TYR A 536 4.97 15.76 -17.02
C TYR A 536 3.67 15.26 -16.39
N GLY A 537 3.56 13.93 -16.28
CA GLY A 537 2.39 13.22 -15.79
C GLY A 537 1.70 12.30 -16.82
N GLU A 538 1.98 12.47 -18.11
CA GLU A 538 1.30 11.73 -19.19
C GLU A 538 2.18 10.68 -19.91
N GLY A 539 3.52 10.79 -19.84
CA GLY A 539 4.48 9.89 -20.50
C GLY A 539 5.52 9.23 -19.57
N TYR A 540 6.19 8.17 -20.04
CA TYR A 540 7.28 7.50 -19.29
C TYR A 540 8.65 8.17 -19.48
N GLU A 541 8.90 8.76 -20.65
CA GLU A 541 10.14 9.46 -20.96
C GLU A 541 9.89 10.97 -20.99
N ILE A 542 9.81 11.59 -19.81
CA ILE A 542 9.47 13.00 -19.60
C ILE A 542 10.43 13.90 -20.38
N LEU A 543 11.71 13.53 -20.46
CA LEU A 543 12.74 14.32 -21.13
C LEU A 543 13.03 13.89 -22.58
N ALA A 544 12.35 12.87 -23.15
CA ALA A 544 12.64 12.40 -24.51
C ALA A 544 12.36 13.46 -25.59
N GLY A 545 11.33 14.28 -25.41
CA GLY A 545 10.97 15.38 -26.32
C GLY A 545 11.65 16.73 -26.01
N VAL A 546 12.43 16.82 -24.92
CA VAL A 546 12.97 18.11 -24.44
C VAL A 546 14.22 18.51 -25.25
N PRO A 547 14.31 19.75 -25.77
CA PRO A 547 15.48 20.22 -26.51
C PRO A 547 16.76 20.09 -25.70
N LYS A 548 17.83 19.58 -26.32
CA LYS A 548 19.16 19.31 -25.71
C LYS A 548 19.17 18.22 -24.62
N ALA A 549 18.13 17.39 -24.54
CA ALA A 549 18.16 16.19 -23.72
C ALA A 549 19.27 15.24 -24.20
N ARG A 550 20.08 14.73 -23.27
CA ARG A 550 21.14 13.74 -23.54
C ARG A 550 21.02 12.56 -22.61
N VAL A 551 21.22 11.36 -23.15
CA VAL A 551 21.34 10.15 -22.34
C VAL A 551 22.81 9.96 -21.97
N VAL A 552 23.09 9.81 -20.68
CA VAL A 552 24.42 9.43 -20.19
C VAL A 552 24.37 7.95 -19.82
N ALA A 553 25.09 7.15 -20.60
CA ALA A 553 25.19 5.71 -20.43
C ALA A 553 26.30 5.34 -19.42
N LYS A 554 26.15 4.17 -18.80
CA LYS A 554 27.08 3.55 -17.85
C LYS A 554 28.53 3.57 -18.36
N ARG A 555 29.47 4.07 -17.55
CA ARG A 555 30.90 3.75 -17.72
C ARG A 555 31.17 2.39 -17.07
N SER A 556 31.72 1.43 -17.82
CA SER A 556 32.17 0.17 -17.20
C SER A 556 33.34 0.46 -16.25
N LEU A 557 33.37 -0.20 -15.08
CA LEU A 557 34.44 -0.04 -14.09
C LEU A 557 35.84 -0.25 -14.70
N ARG A 558 35.94 -1.12 -15.73
CA ARG A 558 37.15 -1.38 -16.51
C ARG A 558 37.57 -0.23 -17.44
N ALA A 559 36.63 0.57 -17.93
CA ALA A 559 36.91 1.74 -18.75
C ALA A 559 37.44 2.91 -17.89
N ALA A 560 36.83 3.13 -16.72
CA ALA A 560 37.28 4.14 -15.75
C ALA A 560 38.70 3.84 -15.23
N LEU A 561 39.00 2.58 -14.91
CA LEU A 561 40.34 2.14 -14.49
C LEU A 561 41.41 2.25 -15.59
N ARG A 562 41.03 2.13 -16.88
CA ARG A 562 41.98 2.31 -17.99
C ARG A 562 42.29 3.76 -18.29
N GLU A 563 41.35 4.65 -18.03
CA GLU A 563 41.49 6.08 -18.28
C GLU A 563 42.25 6.75 -17.13
N SER A 564 42.02 6.33 -15.87
CA SER A 564 42.86 6.74 -14.73
C SER A 564 44.29 6.23 -14.79
N LEU A 565 44.58 5.24 -15.63
CA LEU A 565 45.94 4.75 -15.94
C LEU A 565 46.53 5.42 -17.19
N ARG A 566 45.75 6.25 -17.89
CA ARG A 566 46.20 7.03 -19.06
C ARG A 566 46.46 8.50 -18.71
N ASP A 567 45.81 9.03 -17.70
CA ASP A 567 46.08 10.37 -17.18
C ASP A 567 47.21 10.33 -16.12
N ASP A 568 48.42 10.50 -16.67
CA ASP A 568 49.70 11.01 -16.14
C ASP A 568 50.79 10.10 -15.52
N PRO A 569 52.00 10.07 -16.12
CA PRO A 569 53.25 9.71 -15.46
C PRO A 569 54.00 10.97 -14.99
N ALA A 570 53.46 11.72 -14.01
CA ALA A 570 54.21 12.60 -13.10
C ALA A 570 53.28 13.55 -12.32
N ASP A 571 52.68 13.09 -11.22
CA ASP A 571 52.57 13.97 -10.04
C ASP A 571 52.33 13.14 -8.77
N SER A 572 53.37 13.04 -7.96
CA SER A 572 53.35 12.35 -6.67
C SER A 572 52.94 13.34 -5.58
N SER A 573 51.64 13.60 -5.37
CA SER A 573 51.13 14.16 -4.10
C SER A 573 49.60 14.36 -4.06
N ARG A 574 48.80 13.29 -4.07
CA ARG A 574 47.46 13.33 -3.46
C ARG A 574 47.20 12.05 -2.67
N GLU A 575 47.25 12.17 -1.35
CA GLU A 575 46.79 11.13 -0.43
C GLU A 575 45.33 10.78 -0.72
N LEU A 576 45.09 9.49 -0.95
CA LEU A 576 43.74 8.93 -1.00
C LEU A 576 43.13 9.00 0.41
N PRO A 577 41.88 9.48 0.57
CA PRO A 577 41.22 9.45 1.87
C PRO A 577 40.96 7.99 2.29
N PRO A 578 41.06 7.67 3.59
CA PRO A 578 40.92 6.30 4.08
C PRO A 578 39.51 5.78 3.85
N LEU A 579 39.42 4.65 3.14
CA LEU A 579 38.21 3.83 3.04
C LEU A 579 37.95 3.20 4.42
N GLY A 580 37.00 3.78 5.16
CA GLY A 580 36.50 3.21 6.41
C GLY A 580 35.64 1.97 6.16
N LEU A 581 35.98 0.90 6.87
CA LEU A 581 35.24 -0.37 7.03
C LEU A 581 33.87 -0.18 7.67
#